data_AF-A0A929M8T6-F1
#
_entry.id   AF-A0A929M8T6-F1
#
_cell.length_a   1.000
_cell.length_b   1.000
_cell.length_c   1.000
_cell.angle_alpha   90.00
_cell.angle_beta   90.00
_cell.angle_gamma   90.00
#
_symmetry.space_group_name_H-M   'P 1'
#
loop_
_entity.id
_entity.type
_entity.pdbx_description
1 polymer ?
#
loop_
_entity_poly.entity_id
_entity_poly.type
_entity_poly.pdbx_seq_one_letter_code
_entity_poly.pdbx_strand_id
1 'polypeptide(L)'
;ITFEANPNSANLAWLKHVKNLGANRISFGAQSFFEDKLKFLGRIHSKEQIFKAVENAHAAGFKSINLDLIYDTKFDTKKRLLAEVENLKSLAITHLSAYSLTLEENTPFAGKKSYKKDSDTLSKFMIEQIQRAGFNQYEISNFGEICKHNLGYWQGKNYLGVGAFSVGFKDAIRYYAKSSIDAYSTQPTHREKEILSQSELTREHIFLGLRSIVGVEAGRLNEVQKKRANLLVENEKLLFKNGKFYNPNFLLSDEIALFIEG
;
A
#
# COMPACT_ATOMS: atom_id res chain seq x y z
N ILE A 1 0.33 -6.53 -15.77
CA ILE A 1 1.77 -6.34 -15.48
C ILE A 1 1.93 -4.90 -15.02
N THR A 2 2.40 -4.70 -13.79
CA THR A 2 2.57 -3.39 -13.19
C THR A 2 4.05 -3.02 -13.19
N PHE A 3 4.36 -1.76 -13.48
CA PHE A 3 5.68 -1.18 -13.30
C PHE A 3 5.62 -0.01 -12.31
N GLU A 4 6.73 0.25 -11.65
CA GLU A 4 6.94 1.42 -10.81
C GLU A 4 8.02 2.31 -11.44
N ALA A 5 7.88 3.62 -11.30
CA ALA A 5 8.85 4.57 -11.79
C ALA A 5 8.89 5.85 -10.94
N ASN A 6 10.04 6.52 -10.91
CA ASN A 6 10.12 7.87 -10.38
C ASN A 6 9.64 8.87 -11.45
N PRO A 7 8.94 9.95 -11.07
CA PRO A 7 8.48 10.95 -12.03
C PRO A 7 9.58 11.54 -12.92
N ASN A 8 10.78 11.74 -12.37
CA ASN A 8 11.91 12.34 -13.08
C ASN A 8 12.59 11.41 -14.11
N SER A 9 12.37 10.08 -14.04
CA SER A 9 12.96 9.12 -14.99
C SER A 9 11.98 8.61 -16.04
N ALA A 10 10.68 8.80 -15.84
CA ALA A 10 9.61 8.28 -16.69
C ALA A 10 9.33 9.14 -17.94
N ASN A 11 10.30 9.22 -18.85
CA ASN A 11 10.09 9.89 -20.12
C ASN A 11 9.16 9.09 -21.06
N LEU A 12 8.57 9.78 -22.05
CA LEU A 12 7.61 9.19 -22.98
C LEU A 12 8.16 7.98 -23.76
N ALA A 13 9.41 8.04 -24.20
CA ALA A 13 10.02 6.95 -24.98
C ALA A 13 10.17 5.68 -24.13
N TRP A 14 10.64 5.82 -22.89
CA TRP A 14 10.73 4.73 -21.94
C TRP A 14 9.34 4.14 -21.61
N LEU A 15 8.34 4.98 -21.37
CA LEU A 15 6.97 4.53 -21.09
C LEU A 15 6.36 3.76 -22.28
N LYS A 16 6.60 4.20 -23.52
CA LYS A 16 6.19 3.46 -24.73
C LYS A 16 6.87 2.09 -24.81
N HIS A 17 8.18 2.02 -24.54
CA HIS A 17 8.88 0.74 -24.50
C HIS A 17 8.33 -0.20 -23.43
N VAL A 18 8.14 0.29 -22.20
CA VAL A 18 7.61 -0.51 -21.08
C VAL A 18 6.21 -1.03 -21.40
N LYS A 19 5.36 -0.21 -22.02
CA LYS A 19 4.04 -0.64 -22.50
C LYS A 19 4.13 -1.71 -23.58
N ASN A 20 5.04 -1.57 -24.53
CA ASN A 20 5.26 -2.56 -25.59
C ASN A 20 5.77 -3.91 -25.05
N LEU A 21 6.43 -3.92 -23.89
CA LEU A 21 6.81 -5.14 -23.16
C LEU A 21 5.63 -5.78 -22.39
N GLY A 22 4.42 -5.22 -22.50
CA GLY A 22 3.19 -5.76 -21.91
C GLY A 22 2.76 -5.12 -20.60
N ALA A 23 3.44 -4.06 -20.13
CA ALA A 23 2.98 -3.30 -18.98
C ALA A 23 1.61 -2.67 -19.25
N ASN A 24 0.68 -2.87 -18.33
CA ASN A 24 -0.69 -2.34 -18.45
C ASN A 24 -1.08 -1.42 -17.27
N ARG A 25 -0.22 -1.32 -16.25
CA ARG A 25 -0.31 -0.34 -15.16
C ARG A 25 1.06 0.27 -14.88
N ILE A 26 1.09 1.57 -14.60
CA ILE A 26 2.27 2.29 -14.13
C ILE A 26 1.98 2.97 -12.79
N SER A 27 2.94 2.95 -11.88
CA SER A 27 2.88 3.56 -10.56
C SER A 27 3.98 4.60 -10.43
N PHE A 28 3.64 5.83 -10.05
CA PHE A 28 4.64 6.87 -9.80
C PHE A 28 4.72 7.25 -8.33
N GLY A 29 5.94 7.25 -7.79
CA GLY A 29 6.22 7.75 -6.44
C GLY A 29 6.16 9.27 -6.35
N ALA A 30 4.97 9.88 -6.43
CA ALA A 30 4.79 11.33 -6.39
C ALA A 30 5.10 11.93 -5.01
N GLN A 31 4.61 11.28 -3.96
CA GLN A 31 4.75 11.57 -2.52
C GLN A 31 4.14 12.88 -2.02
N SER A 32 4.27 13.98 -2.76
CA SER A 32 3.64 15.27 -2.47
C SER A 32 3.71 16.17 -3.71
N PHE A 33 2.81 17.15 -3.81
CA PHE A 33 2.89 18.24 -4.79
C PHE A 33 3.54 19.51 -4.23
N PHE A 34 4.08 19.45 -3.01
CA PHE A 34 4.74 20.58 -2.36
C PHE A 34 6.25 20.37 -2.27
N GLU A 35 7.00 21.34 -2.78
CA GLU A 35 8.47 21.30 -2.87
C GLU A 35 9.18 21.15 -1.52
N ASP A 36 8.68 21.81 -0.46
CA ASP A 36 9.22 21.70 0.90
C ASP A 36 9.08 20.28 1.46
N LYS A 37 7.93 19.65 1.23
CA LYS A 37 7.63 18.28 1.65
C LYS A 37 8.38 17.26 0.80
N LEU A 38 8.53 17.48 -0.52
CA LEU A 38 9.33 16.63 -1.40
C LEU A 38 10.80 16.61 -0.97
N LYS A 39 11.42 17.78 -0.77
CA LYS A 39 12.79 17.89 -0.27
C LYS A 39 12.96 17.20 1.08
N PHE A 40 11.99 17.42 1.98
CA PHE A 40 11.97 16.74 3.27
C PHE A 40 11.95 15.22 3.15
N LEU A 41 11.16 14.66 2.22
CA LEU A 41 11.07 13.24 1.92
C LEU A 41 12.24 12.69 1.07
N GLY A 42 13.28 13.50 0.83
CA GLY A 42 14.45 13.11 0.03
C GLY A 42 14.16 12.95 -1.46
N ARG A 43 13.09 13.57 -1.96
CA ARG A 43 12.70 13.50 -3.37
C ARG A 43 13.38 14.60 -4.17
N ILE A 44 13.90 14.21 -5.33
CA ILE A 44 14.62 15.09 -6.26
C ILE A 44 13.76 15.54 -7.44
N HIS A 45 12.51 15.08 -7.51
CA HIS A 45 11.55 15.51 -8.52
C HIS A 45 10.68 16.67 -8.02
N SER A 46 10.18 17.49 -8.94
CA SER A 46 9.26 18.61 -8.65
C SER A 46 7.80 18.26 -8.93
N LYS A 47 6.89 19.15 -8.51
CA LYS A 47 5.47 19.11 -8.91
C LYS A 47 5.31 18.96 -10.42
N GLU A 48 5.98 19.78 -11.21
CA GLU A 48 5.85 19.81 -12.67
C GLU A 48 6.26 18.48 -13.31
N GLN A 49 7.28 17.82 -12.75
CA GLN A 49 7.72 16.50 -13.22
C GLN A 49 6.69 15.41 -12.92
N ILE A 50 5.93 15.51 -11.82
CA ILE A 50 4.81 14.60 -11.53
C ILE A 50 3.73 14.75 -12.60
N PHE A 51 3.33 15.99 -12.90
CA PHE A 51 2.34 16.28 -13.95
C PHE A 51 2.83 15.75 -15.31
N LYS A 52 4.09 16.00 -15.65
CA LYS A 52 4.66 15.55 -16.92
C LYS A 52 4.75 14.03 -17.03
N ALA A 53 5.08 13.33 -15.95
CA ALA A 53 5.14 11.87 -15.95
C ALA A 53 3.76 11.25 -16.21
N VAL A 54 2.70 11.81 -15.60
CA VAL A 54 1.32 11.34 -15.83
C VAL A 54 0.86 11.67 -17.26
N GLU A 55 1.14 12.88 -17.76
CA GLU A 55 0.88 13.26 -19.15
C GLU A 55 1.56 12.30 -20.13
N ASN A 56 2.84 11.98 -19.91
CA ASN A 56 3.59 11.03 -20.73
C ASN A 56 2.99 9.62 -20.64
N ALA A 57 2.49 9.19 -19.48
CA ALA A 57 1.88 7.87 -19.31
C ALA A 57 0.57 7.75 -20.09
N HIS A 58 -0.27 8.80 -20.05
CA HIS A 58 -1.47 8.89 -20.89
C HIS A 58 -1.10 8.89 -22.38
N ALA A 59 -0.10 9.68 -22.79
CA ALA A 59 0.37 9.73 -24.18
C ALA A 59 1.02 8.42 -24.65
N ALA A 60 1.63 7.64 -23.76
CA ALA A 60 2.07 6.28 -24.02
C ALA A 60 0.89 5.30 -24.12
N GLY A 61 -0.30 5.67 -23.63
CA GLY A 61 -1.54 4.91 -23.71
C GLY A 61 -1.85 4.07 -22.47
N PHE A 62 -1.19 4.29 -21.34
CA PHE A 62 -1.56 3.64 -20.07
C PHE A 62 -2.98 4.05 -19.66
N LYS A 63 -3.82 3.06 -19.35
CA LYS A 63 -5.18 3.28 -18.84
C LYS A 63 -5.25 3.20 -17.32
N SER A 64 -4.34 2.44 -16.70
CA SER A 64 -4.23 2.31 -15.25
C SER A 64 -2.97 3.03 -14.78
N ILE A 65 -3.16 4.16 -14.11
CA ILE A 65 -2.08 5.02 -13.61
C ILE A 65 -2.31 5.21 -12.13
N ASN A 66 -1.27 4.95 -11.34
CA ASN A 66 -1.24 5.21 -9.92
C ASN A 66 -0.25 6.32 -9.56
N LEU A 67 -0.60 7.08 -8.52
CA LEU A 67 0.36 7.89 -7.76
C LEU A 67 0.44 7.38 -6.33
N ASP A 68 1.66 7.31 -5.79
CA ASP A 68 1.88 7.14 -4.36
C ASP A 68 1.98 8.52 -3.72
N LEU A 69 1.32 8.70 -2.56
CA LEU A 69 1.31 9.92 -1.77
C LEU A 69 1.67 9.57 -0.32
N ILE A 70 2.42 10.44 0.35
CA ILE A 70 2.74 10.30 1.77
C ILE A 70 2.04 11.43 2.54
N TYR A 71 1.25 11.08 3.56
CA TYR A 71 0.59 12.03 4.47
C TYR A 71 1.08 11.84 5.91
N ASP A 72 0.51 12.60 6.85
CA ASP A 72 0.86 12.59 8.27
C ASP A 72 2.30 13.05 8.56
N THR A 73 2.85 13.89 7.68
CA THR A 73 4.13 14.57 7.87
C THR A 73 3.95 15.83 8.70
N LYS A 74 5.02 16.35 9.30
CA LYS A 74 5.03 17.60 10.09
C LYS A 74 4.47 18.84 9.35
N PHE A 75 4.45 18.81 8.01
CA PHE A 75 3.92 19.87 7.17
C PHE A 75 2.40 19.78 6.97
N ASP A 76 1.81 18.62 7.23
CA ASP A 76 0.41 18.37 6.87
C ASP A 76 -0.54 19.15 7.79
N THR A 77 -1.50 19.77 7.12
CA THR A 77 -2.65 20.48 7.69
C THR A 77 -3.85 20.15 6.81
N LYS A 78 -5.08 20.32 7.31
CA LYS A 78 -6.29 20.11 6.50
C LYS A 78 -6.22 20.86 5.15
N LYS A 79 -5.74 22.11 5.16
CA LYS A 79 -5.57 22.93 3.95
C LYS A 79 -4.59 22.29 2.96
N ARG A 80 -3.43 21.82 3.43
CA ARG A 80 -2.42 21.21 2.56
C ARG A 80 -2.87 19.84 2.04
N LEU A 81 -3.45 19.00 2.89
CA LEU A 81 -4.00 17.70 2.49
C LEU A 81 -5.10 17.84 1.42
N LEU A 82 -6.01 18.81 1.59
CA LEU A 82 -7.01 19.10 0.57
C LEU A 82 -6.35 19.52 -0.76
N ALA A 83 -5.33 20.37 -0.71
CA ALA A 83 -4.59 20.77 -1.90
C ALA A 83 -3.83 19.61 -2.57
N GLU A 84 -3.30 18.63 -1.82
CA GLU A 84 -2.74 17.39 -2.39
C GLU A 84 -3.82 16.68 -3.23
N VAL A 85 -5.01 16.48 -2.65
CA VAL A 85 -6.13 15.78 -3.31
C VAL A 85 -6.64 16.54 -4.55
N GLU A 86 -6.73 17.86 -4.49
CA GLU A 86 -7.15 18.65 -5.66
C GLU A 86 -6.13 18.57 -6.82
N ASN A 87 -4.83 18.50 -6.53
CA ASN A 87 -3.83 18.23 -7.58
C ASN A 87 -4.04 16.84 -8.20
N LEU A 88 -4.33 15.80 -7.40
CA LEU A 88 -4.58 14.44 -7.92
C LEU A 88 -5.76 14.40 -8.91
N LYS A 89 -6.85 15.10 -8.59
CA LYS A 89 -8.05 15.14 -9.45
C LYS A 89 -7.76 15.70 -10.84
N SER A 90 -6.79 16.59 -10.96
CA SER A 90 -6.40 17.18 -12.26
C SER A 90 -5.62 16.23 -13.18
N LEU A 91 -5.16 15.08 -12.67
CA LEU A 91 -4.24 14.17 -13.37
C LEU A 91 -4.93 12.97 -14.05
N ALA A 92 -6.26 12.84 -13.92
CA ALA A 92 -7.05 11.75 -14.49
C ALA A 92 -6.44 10.35 -14.23
N ILE A 93 -5.93 10.14 -13.01
CA ILE A 93 -5.40 8.84 -12.56
C ILE A 93 -6.55 7.91 -12.16
N THR A 94 -6.32 6.60 -12.16
CA THR A 94 -7.36 5.63 -11.81
C THR A 94 -7.16 4.99 -10.44
N HIS A 95 -5.99 5.21 -9.83
CA HIS A 95 -5.63 4.63 -8.55
C HIS A 95 -4.74 5.60 -7.75
N LEU A 96 -4.86 5.54 -6.44
CA LEU A 96 -4.02 6.28 -5.49
C LEU A 96 -3.57 5.33 -4.39
N SER A 97 -2.27 5.29 -4.13
CA SER A 97 -1.72 4.76 -2.88
C SER A 97 -1.45 5.94 -1.94
N ALA A 98 -2.07 5.99 -0.77
CA ALA A 98 -1.84 7.02 0.24
C ALA A 98 -1.34 6.38 1.54
N TYR A 99 -0.07 6.63 1.86
CA TYR A 99 0.61 6.07 3.01
C TYR A 99 0.76 7.11 4.12
N SER A 100 0.45 6.73 5.36
CA SER A 100 0.87 7.51 6.52
C SER A 100 2.39 7.43 6.63
N LEU A 101 3.05 8.54 6.99
CA LEU A 101 4.49 8.54 7.22
C LEU A 101 4.84 7.56 8.35
N THR A 102 5.59 6.51 8.03
CA THR A 102 6.17 5.59 9.02
C THR A 102 7.61 5.97 9.32
N LEU A 103 7.98 6.00 10.60
CA LEU A 103 9.35 6.29 11.05
C LEU A 103 10.06 4.97 11.35
N GLU A 104 10.55 4.30 10.31
CA GLU A 104 11.25 3.01 10.46
C GLU A 104 12.68 3.19 11.01
N GLU A 105 13.11 2.25 11.87
CA GLU A 105 14.40 2.30 12.56
C GLU A 105 15.62 2.30 11.62
N ASN A 106 15.48 1.72 10.43
CA ASN A 106 16.55 1.63 9.44
C ASN A 106 16.49 2.73 8.36
N THR A 107 15.76 3.81 8.62
CA THR A 107 15.64 4.93 7.67
C THR A 107 16.28 6.21 8.21
N PRO A 108 16.60 7.20 7.35
CA PRO A 108 17.05 8.52 7.79
C PRO A 108 16.08 9.26 8.73
N PHE A 109 14.86 8.74 8.92
CA PHE A 109 13.83 9.29 9.81
C PHE A 109 13.69 8.56 11.15
N ALA A 110 14.50 7.51 11.39
CA ALA A 110 14.53 6.80 12.66
C ALA A 110 14.66 7.76 13.86
N GLY A 111 13.79 7.59 14.86
CA GLY A 111 13.80 8.40 16.09
C GLY A 111 13.31 9.86 15.95
N LYS A 112 13.00 10.34 14.74
CA LYS A 112 12.61 11.75 14.50
C LYS A 112 11.11 11.95 14.69
N LYS A 113 10.56 11.70 15.89
CA LYS A 113 9.11 11.77 16.17
C LYS A 113 8.44 13.07 15.71
N SER A 114 9.13 14.21 15.80
CA SER A 114 8.64 15.51 15.34
C SER A 114 8.38 15.62 13.82
N TYR A 115 8.74 14.60 13.06
CA TYR A 115 8.56 14.54 11.61
C TYR A 115 7.19 13.99 11.20
N LYS A 116 6.54 13.26 12.11
CA LYS A 116 5.19 12.72 11.95
C LYS A 116 4.22 13.58 12.76
N LYS A 117 3.02 13.83 12.21
CA LYS A 117 1.95 14.53 12.95
C LYS A 117 1.27 13.62 13.95
N ASP A 118 1.18 12.33 13.64
CA ASP A 118 0.57 11.29 14.46
C ASP A 118 -0.85 11.67 14.85
N SER A 119 -1.61 12.14 13.85
CA SER A 119 -2.93 12.74 14.07
C SER A 119 -4.02 11.94 13.38
N ASP A 120 -4.77 11.18 14.18
CA ASP A 120 -5.98 10.47 13.72
C ASP A 120 -6.96 11.39 12.99
N THR A 121 -7.11 12.62 13.46
CA THR A 121 -7.98 13.62 12.84
C THR A 121 -7.53 13.99 11.43
N LEU A 122 -6.22 14.13 11.20
CA LEU A 122 -5.69 14.41 9.86
C LEU A 122 -5.75 13.17 8.97
N SER A 123 -5.48 11.98 9.51
CA SER A 123 -5.60 10.70 8.80
C SER A 123 -7.03 10.46 8.29
N LYS A 124 -8.02 10.60 9.18
CA LYS A 124 -9.45 10.51 8.83
C LYS A 124 -9.83 11.55 7.79
N PHE A 125 -9.42 12.80 8.00
CA PHE A 125 -9.69 13.89 7.04
C PHE A 125 -9.11 13.58 5.64
N MET A 126 -7.88 13.08 5.55
CA MET A 126 -7.25 12.72 4.28
C MET A 126 -8.05 11.64 3.55
N ILE A 127 -8.37 10.54 4.24
CA ILE A 127 -9.16 9.43 3.69
C ILE A 127 -10.52 9.91 3.17
N GLU A 128 -11.22 10.72 3.97
CA GLU A 128 -12.51 11.31 3.55
C GLU A 128 -12.36 12.17 2.29
N GLN A 129 -11.30 12.97 2.18
CA GLN A 129 -11.09 13.80 0.98
C GLN A 129 -10.77 12.95 -0.26
N ILE A 130 -9.98 11.88 -0.11
CA ILE A 130 -9.70 10.93 -1.19
C ILE A 130 -11.00 10.27 -1.69
N GLN A 131 -11.85 9.81 -0.77
CA GLN A 131 -13.13 9.21 -1.11
C GLN A 131 -14.07 10.21 -1.80
N ARG A 132 -14.15 11.45 -1.30
CA ARG A 132 -14.93 12.54 -1.95
C ARG A 132 -14.40 12.90 -3.34
N ALA A 133 -13.11 12.68 -3.59
CA ALA A 133 -12.52 12.83 -4.92
C ALA A 133 -12.86 11.67 -5.87
N GLY A 134 -13.60 10.65 -5.41
CA GLY A 134 -14.07 9.52 -6.21
C GLY A 134 -13.23 8.26 -6.11
N PHE A 135 -12.20 8.24 -5.26
CA PHE A 135 -11.34 7.06 -5.07
C PHE A 135 -11.82 6.24 -3.87
N ASN A 136 -12.58 5.17 -4.15
CA ASN A 136 -13.05 4.26 -3.11
C ASN A 136 -11.89 3.48 -2.49
N GLN A 137 -11.82 3.45 -1.16
CA GLN A 137 -10.82 2.67 -0.45
C GLN A 137 -11.13 1.18 -0.57
N TYR A 138 -10.14 0.38 -0.94
CA TYR A 138 -10.29 -1.08 -0.97
C TYR A 138 -9.32 -1.80 -0.01
N GLU A 139 -8.35 -1.10 0.54
CA GLU A 139 -7.49 -1.56 1.63
C GLU A 139 -6.87 -0.36 2.37
N ILE A 140 -6.17 -0.61 3.48
CA ILE A 140 -5.62 0.40 4.39
C ILE A 140 -4.93 1.59 3.70
N SER A 141 -4.22 1.39 2.59
CA SER A 141 -3.48 2.45 1.89
C SER A 141 -3.84 2.67 0.42
N ASN A 142 -4.75 1.91 -0.19
CA ASN A 142 -5.04 2.01 -1.63
C ASN A 142 -6.51 2.29 -1.94
N PHE A 143 -6.69 3.13 -2.96
CA PHE A 143 -7.95 3.73 -3.35
C PHE A 143 -8.12 3.73 -4.87
N GLY A 144 -9.37 3.65 -5.34
CA GLY A 144 -9.73 3.65 -6.76
C GLY A 144 -9.84 2.25 -7.36
N GLU A 145 -9.34 2.08 -8.59
CA GLU A 145 -9.40 0.79 -9.30
C GLU A 145 -8.57 -0.30 -8.62
N ILE A 146 -9.18 -1.44 -8.29
CA ILE A 146 -8.50 -2.53 -7.58
C ILE A 146 -7.27 -3.02 -8.35
N CYS A 147 -6.08 -2.83 -7.76
CA CYS A 147 -4.84 -3.40 -8.26
C CYS A 147 -4.78 -4.91 -7.94
N LYS A 148 -4.86 -5.76 -8.98
CA LYS A 148 -4.80 -7.23 -8.83
C LYS A 148 -3.51 -7.72 -8.16
N HIS A 149 -2.39 -7.04 -8.40
CA HIS A 149 -1.11 -7.37 -7.77
C HIS A 149 -1.18 -7.15 -6.26
N ASN A 150 -1.58 -5.95 -5.82
CA ASN A 150 -1.72 -5.60 -4.40
C ASN A 150 -2.75 -6.52 -3.72
N LEU A 151 -3.92 -6.72 -4.34
CA LEU A 151 -4.96 -7.60 -3.80
C LEU A 151 -4.48 -9.05 -3.66
N GLY A 152 -3.57 -9.51 -4.51
CA GLY A 152 -2.98 -10.84 -4.41
C GLY A 152 -2.25 -11.07 -3.08
N TYR A 153 -1.51 -10.07 -2.59
CA TYR A 153 -0.87 -10.11 -1.27
C TYR A 153 -1.91 -10.14 -0.15
N TRP A 154 -2.94 -9.29 -0.22
CA TRP A 154 -4.03 -9.27 0.77
C TRP A 154 -4.83 -10.59 0.82
N GLN A 155 -4.85 -11.35 -0.29
CA GLN A 155 -5.47 -12.67 -0.37
C GLN A 155 -4.56 -13.82 0.10
N GLY A 156 -3.30 -13.54 0.47
CA GLY A 156 -2.32 -14.56 0.83
C GLY A 156 -1.98 -15.51 -0.32
N LYS A 157 -2.05 -15.05 -1.58
CA LYS A 157 -1.71 -15.89 -2.73
C LYS A 157 -0.22 -16.19 -2.78
N ASN A 158 0.13 -17.34 -3.34
CA ASN A 158 1.53 -17.67 -3.65
C ASN A 158 2.11 -16.65 -4.64
N TYR A 159 3.36 -16.23 -4.42
CA TYR A 159 4.12 -15.36 -5.31
C TYR A 159 5.61 -15.68 -5.28
N LEU A 160 6.27 -15.43 -6.41
CA LEU A 160 7.71 -15.58 -6.54
C LEU A 160 8.42 -14.24 -6.27
N GLY A 161 9.44 -14.27 -5.42
CA GLY A 161 10.39 -13.18 -5.23
C GLY A 161 11.67 -13.41 -6.05
N VAL A 162 12.05 -12.41 -6.85
CA VAL A 162 13.31 -12.41 -7.62
C VAL A 162 14.04 -11.09 -7.41
N GLY A 163 15.37 -11.15 -7.33
CA GLY A 163 16.24 -10.01 -7.04
C GLY A 163 16.75 -10.01 -5.60
N ALA A 164 17.74 -9.16 -5.34
CA ALA A 164 18.21 -8.90 -3.99
C ALA A 164 17.06 -8.39 -3.11
N PHE A 165 17.08 -8.72 -1.82
CA PHE A 165 16.03 -8.37 -0.82
C PHE A 165 14.63 -8.95 -1.08
N SER A 166 14.42 -9.65 -2.19
CA SER A 166 13.10 -10.19 -2.51
C SER A 166 12.67 -11.26 -1.52
N VAL A 167 11.37 -11.26 -1.23
CA VAL A 167 10.69 -12.32 -0.51
C VAL A 167 9.76 -13.02 -1.51
N GLY A 168 9.71 -14.35 -1.46
CA GLY A 168 8.69 -15.16 -2.12
C GLY A 168 7.85 -15.87 -1.06
N PHE A 169 6.63 -16.23 -1.42
CA PHE A 169 5.75 -17.01 -0.56
C PHE A 169 5.10 -18.12 -1.38
N LYS A 170 5.28 -19.37 -0.96
CA LYS A 170 4.65 -20.52 -1.60
C LYS A 170 4.35 -21.60 -0.57
N ASP A 171 3.09 -22.02 -0.51
CA ASP A 171 2.63 -23.20 0.25
C ASP A 171 3.12 -23.17 1.71
N ALA A 172 2.84 -22.06 2.41
CA ALA A 172 3.25 -21.80 3.80
C ALA A 172 4.76 -21.63 4.04
N ILE A 173 5.56 -21.46 2.98
CA ILE A 173 7.00 -21.21 3.09
C ILE A 173 7.32 -19.82 2.55
N ARG A 174 8.00 -19.01 3.35
CA ARG A 174 8.65 -17.78 2.88
C ARG A 174 10.07 -18.07 2.43
N TYR A 175 10.44 -17.46 1.31
CA TYR A 175 11.74 -17.60 0.69
C TYR A 175 12.42 -16.24 0.62
N TYR A 176 13.52 -16.06 1.33
CA TYR A 176 14.27 -14.81 1.38
C TYR A 176 15.49 -14.90 0.47
N ALA A 177 15.59 -13.97 -0.47
CA ALA A 177 16.84 -13.73 -1.19
C ALA A 177 17.85 -13.01 -0.28
N LYS A 178 19.13 -12.98 -0.69
CA LYS A 178 20.15 -12.23 0.03
C LYS A 178 19.76 -10.75 0.15
N SER A 179 19.86 -10.21 1.36
CA SER A 179 19.64 -8.79 1.71
C SER A 179 20.86 -7.91 1.43
N SER A 180 21.60 -8.23 0.36
CA SER A 180 22.73 -7.45 -0.14
C SER A 180 22.87 -7.70 -1.63
N ILE A 181 23.18 -6.64 -2.38
CA ILE A 181 23.37 -6.72 -3.84
C ILE A 181 24.60 -7.59 -4.15
N ASP A 182 25.70 -7.43 -3.41
CA ASP A 182 26.93 -8.21 -3.63
C ASP A 182 26.72 -9.69 -3.30
N ALA A 183 26.06 -9.97 -2.18
CA ALA A 183 25.74 -11.34 -1.77
C ALA A 183 24.74 -11.99 -2.75
N TYR A 184 23.76 -11.23 -3.26
CA TYR A 184 22.83 -11.73 -4.26
C TYR A 184 23.53 -12.01 -5.59
N SER A 185 24.43 -11.13 -6.03
CA SER A 185 25.16 -11.29 -7.29
C SER A 185 26.06 -12.51 -7.30
N THR A 186 26.62 -12.88 -6.14
CA THR A 186 27.42 -14.11 -5.97
C THR A 186 26.57 -15.37 -5.83
N GLN A 187 25.36 -15.26 -5.26
CA GLN A 187 24.46 -16.40 -5.03
C GLN A 187 22.99 -16.09 -5.41
N PRO A 188 22.68 -15.86 -6.70
CA PRO A 188 21.36 -15.32 -7.12
C PRO A 188 20.20 -16.30 -6.92
N THR A 189 20.50 -17.59 -6.81
CA THR A 189 19.53 -18.68 -6.60
C THR A 189 19.39 -19.08 -5.13
N HIS A 190 20.24 -18.56 -4.22
CA HIS A 190 20.13 -18.86 -2.79
C HIS A 190 18.80 -18.35 -2.24
N ARG A 191 18.13 -19.17 -1.44
CA ARG A 191 16.91 -18.82 -0.72
C ARG A 191 16.97 -19.36 0.70
N GLU A 192 16.94 -18.49 1.69
CA GLU A 192 16.65 -18.84 3.07
C GLU A 192 15.15 -19.14 3.20
N LYS A 193 14.79 -20.13 4.01
CA LYS A 193 13.41 -20.60 4.13
C LYS A 193 12.91 -20.43 5.55
N GLU A 194 11.73 -19.85 5.68
CA GLU A 194 10.94 -19.82 6.90
C GLU A 194 9.66 -20.62 6.65
N ILE A 195 9.41 -21.63 7.49
CA ILE A 195 8.21 -22.47 7.43
C ILE A 195 7.20 -21.91 8.42
N LEU A 196 6.05 -21.47 7.93
CA LEU A 196 4.99 -20.90 8.75
C LEU A 196 4.11 -21.99 9.34
N SER A 197 3.87 -21.88 10.64
CA SER A 197 2.88 -22.67 11.36
C SER A 197 1.45 -22.30 10.94
N GLN A 198 0.51 -23.20 11.21
CA GLN A 198 -0.91 -22.92 10.96
C GLN A 198 -1.42 -21.71 11.75
N SER A 199 -0.91 -21.49 12.96
CA SER A 199 -1.21 -20.31 13.77
C SER A 199 -0.74 -19.01 13.12
N GLU A 200 0.46 -18.98 12.55
CA GLU A 200 0.99 -17.80 11.84
C GLU A 200 0.19 -17.51 10.57
N LEU A 201 -0.17 -18.54 9.80
CA LEU A 201 -1.04 -18.38 8.63
C LEU A 201 -2.43 -17.84 9.00
N THR A 202 -3.01 -18.33 10.11
CA THR A 202 -4.30 -17.82 10.61
C THR A 202 -4.16 -16.37 11.08
N ARG A 203 -3.08 -16.02 11.77
CA ARG A 203 -2.77 -14.64 12.16
C ARG A 203 -2.70 -13.74 10.94
N GLU A 204 -1.93 -14.12 9.93
CA GLU A 204 -1.81 -13.34 8.69
C GLU A 204 -3.15 -13.20 7.97
N HIS A 205 -3.95 -14.26 7.91
CA HIS A 205 -5.30 -14.21 7.35
C HIS A 205 -6.18 -13.19 8.07
N ILE A 206 -6.12 -13.10 9.40
CA ILE A 206 -6.83 -12.08 10.18
C ILE A 206 -6.33 -10.67 9.80
N PHE A 207 -5.01 -10.45 9.90
CA PHE A 207 -4.42 -9.13 9.71
C PHE A 207 -4.55 -8.61 8.26
N LEU A 208 -4.36 -9.47 7.25
CA LEU A 208 -4.51 -9.10 5.85
C LEU A 208 -5.98 -8.93 5.45
N GLY A 209 -6.84 -9.81 5.96
CA GLY A 209 -8.28 -9.77 5.70
C GLY A 209 -8.95 -8.51 6.27
N LEU A 210 -8.59 -8.09 7.48
CA LEU A 210 -9.18 -6.91 8.13
C LEU A 210 -8.60 -5.57 7.65
N ARG A 211 -7.43 -5.57 7.00
CA ARG A 211 -6.86 -4.39 6.35
C ARG A 211 -7.36 -4.18 4.93
N SER A 212 -8.26 -5.03 4.42
CA SER A 212 -8.71 -4.96 3.03
C SER A 212 -10.17 -5.39 2.85
N ILE A 213 -10.70 -5.16 1.65
CA ILE A 213 -12.03 -5.65 1.25
C ILE A 213 -12.10 -7.18 1.11
N VAL A 214 -10.99 -7.90 1.27
CA VAL A 214 -10.96 -9.38 1.18
C VAL A 214 -11.76 -10.00 2.34
N GLY A 215 -11.66 -9.40 3.53
CA GLY A 215 -12.27 -9.90 4.75
C GLY A 215 -11.65 -11.19 5.28
N VAL A 216 -12.13 -11.62 6.44
CA VAL A 216 -11.66 -12.80 7.16
C VAL A 216 -12.71 -13.90 7.07
N GLU A 217 -12.36 -15.01 6.41
CA GLU A 217 -13.17 -16.22 6.37
C GLU A 217 -13.34 -16.83 7.78
N ALA A 218 -14.59 -16.90 8.25
CA ALA A 218 -14.90 -17.42 9.58
C ALA A 218 -14.49 -18.89 9.75
N GLY A 219 -14.52 -19.68 8.67
CA GLY A 219 -14.08 -21.08 8.66
C GLY A 219 -12.60 -21.29 8.96
N ARG A 220 -11.76 -20.25 8.86
CA ARG A 220 -10.33 -20.31 9.18
C ARG A 220 -9.99 -19.90 10.62
N LEU A 221 -10.99 -19.45 11.36
CA LEU A 221 -10.85 -19.04 12.76
C LEU A 221 -11.17 -20.21 13.69
N ASN A 222 -10.48 -20.27 14.83
CA ASN A 222 -10.88 -21.15 15.93
C ASN A 222 -12.10 -20.58 16.69
N GLU A 223 -12.69 -21.37 17.58
CA GLU A 223 -13.91 -20.95 18.30
C GLU A 223 -13.71 -19.72 19.19
N VAL A 224 -12.53 -19.54 19.79
CA VAL A 224 -12.21 -18.35 20.60
C VAL A 224 -12.16 -17.10 19.72
N GLN A 225 -11.45 -17.18 18.58
CA GLN A 225 -11.34 -16.10 17.61
C GLN A 225 -12.72 -15.75 17.01
N LYS A 226 -13.54 -16.74 16.67
CA LYS A 226 -14.93 -16.51 16.20
C LYS A 226 -15.76 -15.78 17.25
N LYS A 227 -15.69 -16.19 18.52
CA LYS A 227 -16.41 -15.53 19.61
C LYS A 227 -15.99 -14.06 19.75
N ARG A 228 -14.70 -13.77 19.66
CA ARG A 228 -14.19 -12.38 19.67
C ARG A 228 -14.62 -11.58 18.45
N ALA A 229 -14.56 -12.16 17.25
CA ALA A 229 -15.03 -11.52 16.03
C ALA A 229 -16.54 -11.22 16.08
N ASN A 230 -17.35 -12.13 16.62
CA ASN A 230 -18.79 -11.91 16.79
C ASN A 230 -19.09 -10.80 17.79
N LEU A 231 -18.32 -10.69 18.89
CA LEU A 231 -18.46 -9.56 19.81
C LEU A 231 -18.23 -8.21 19.09
N LEU A 232 -17.27 -8.15 18.17
CA LEU A 232 -17.02 -6.96 17.36
C LEU A 232 -18.17 -6.69 16.36
N VAL A 233 -18.86 -7.72 15.87
CA VAL A 233 -20.07 -7.56 15.05
C VAL A 233 -21.23 -7.00 15.88
N GLU A 234 -21.45 -7.54 17.08
CA GLU A 234 -22.47 -7.06 18.04
C GLU A 234 -22.27 -5.59 18.43
N ASN A 235 -21.00 -5.14 18.45
CA ASN A 235 -20.62 -3.76 18.77
C ASN A 235 -20.38 -2.88 17.52
N GLU A 236 -20.87 -3.31 16.35
CA GLU A 236 -20.83 -2.56 15.09
C GLU A 236 -19.41 -2.17 14.63
N LYS A 237 -18.39 -2.92 15.07
CA LYS A 237 -16.99 -2.74 14.65
C LYS A 237 -16.63 -3.60 13.44
N LEU A 238 -17.33 -4.70 13.23
CA LEU A 238 -17.20 -5.56 12.06
C LEU A 238 -18.56 -5.81 11.41
N LEU A 239 -18.54 -6.12 10.12
CA LEU A 239 -19.68 -6.60 9.36
C LEU A 239 -19.52 -8.08 9.08
N PHE A 240 -20.55 -8.88 9.29
CA PHE A 240 -20.54 -10.30 8.89
C PHE A 240 -21.46 -10.53 7.70
N LYS A 241 -20.91 -11.04 6.59
CA LYS A 241 -21.66 -11.34 5.37
C LYS A 241 -21.02 -12.49 4.61
N ASN A 242 -21.84 -13.41 4.12
CA ASN A 242 -21.41 -14.54 3.28
C ASN A 242 -20.25 -15.36 3.90
N GLY A 243 -20.30 -15.61 5.21
CA GLY A 243 -19.28 -16.40 5.92
C GLY A 243 -17.96 -15.66 6.18
N LYS A 244 -17.91 -14.34 5.96
CA LYS A 244 -16.71 -13.51 6.18
C LYS A 244 -17.00 -12.32 7.09
N PHE A 245 -16.00 -11.96 7.89
CA PHE A 245 -15.95 -10.72 8.64
C PHE A 245 -15.25 -9.63 7.82
N TYR A 246 -15.81 -8.43 7.77
CA TYR A 246 -15.24 -7.27 7.07
C TYR A 246 -15.09 -6.12 8.04
N ASN A 247 -13.97 -5.40 7.92
CA ASN A 247 -13.71 -4.18 8.65
C ASN A 247 -14.21 -2.97 7.85
N PRO A 248 -15.23 -2.22 8.32
CA PRO A 248 -15.68 -1.00 7.66
C PRO A 248 -14.75 0.19 7.87
N ASN A 249 -13.76 0.10 8.78
CA ASN A 249 -12.83 1.17 9.10
C ASN A 249 -11.39 0.65 9.20
N PHE A 250 -10.64 0.74 8.09
CA PHE A 250 -9.28 0.21 8.03
C PHE A 250 -8.28 0.92 8.94
N LEU A 251 -8.59 2.10 9.49
CA LEU A 251 -7.72 2.76 10.47
C LEU A 251 -7.64 2.02 11.81
N LEU A 252 -8.59 1.13 12.11
CA LEU A 252 -8.63 0.34 13.34
C LEU A 252 -8.23 -1.13 13.11
N SER A 253 -7.68 -1.44 11.93
CA SER A 253 -7.47 -2.83 11.52
C SER A 253 -6.55 -3.59 12.47
N ASP A 254 -5.53 -2.93 12.98
CA ASP A 254 -4.48 -3.55 13.78
C ASP A 254 -5.01 -3.89 15.18
N GLU A 255 -5.73 -2.96 15.81
CA GLU A 255 -6.37 -3.16 17.10
C GLU A 255 -7.45 -4.24 17.05
N ILE A 256 -8.25 -4.25 15.98
CA ILE A 256 -9.29 -5.26 15.77
C ILE A 256 -8.65 -6.63 15.51
N ALA A 257 -7.58 -6.69 14.70
CA ALA A 257 -6.87 -7.93 14.40
C ALA A 257 -6.24 -8.52 15.67
N LEU A 258 -5.54 -7.70 16.46
CA LEU A 258 -4.94 -8.09 17.74
C LEU A 258 -6.01 -8.59 18.72
N PHE A 259 -7.15 -7.89 18.80
CA PHE A 259 -8.26 -8.32 19.66
C PHE A 259 -8.76 -9.72 19.27
N ILE A 260 -8.95 -9.99 17.97
CA ILE A 260 -9.39 -11.31 17.51
C ILE A 260 -8.33 -12.37 17.78
N GLU A 261 -7.07 -12.07 17.47
CA GLU A 261 -5.91 -12.97 17.65
C GLU A 261 -5.84 -13.48 19.09
N GLY A 262 -5.78 -12.57 20.07
CA GLY A 262 -5.68 -12.89 21.50
C GLY A 262 -4.36 -12.64 22.15
#